data_AF-A0A9E3I2J3-F1
#
_entry.id   AF-A0A9E3I2J3-F1
#
_cell.length_a   1.000
_cell.length_b   1.000
_cell.length_c   1.000
_cell.angle_alpha   90.00
_cell.angle_beta   90.00
_cell.angle_gamma   90.00
#
_symmetry.space_group_name_H-M   'P 1'
#
loop_
_entity.id
_entity.type
_entity.pdbx_description
1 polymer ?
#
loop_
_entity_poly.entity_id
_entity_poly.type
_entity_poly.pdbx_seq_one_letter_code
_entity_poly.pdbx_strand_id
1 'polypeptide(L)' 'MNTVSQARLVVLRNCKLLAPPFHRHIVKAKLMERNCQVGDRIVIYEVVATEPEGIVQVTSATRFEFK' A
#
# COMPACT_ATOMS: atom_id res chain seq x y z
N MET A 1 18.14 6.88 -14.90
CA MET A 1 17.86 6.48 -13.50
C MET A 1 16.40 6.76 -13.24
N ASN A 2 15.53 5.75 -13.21
CA ASN A 2 14.12 5.96 -12.85
C ASN A 2 14.05 6.16 -11.33
N THR A 3 14.07 7.41 -10.89
CA THR A 3 13.89 7.78 -9.48
C THR A 3 12.41 7.63 -9.11
N VAL A 4 12.03 6.42 -8.71
CA VAL A 4 10.70 6.19 -8.12
C VAL A 4 10.63 6.97 -6.81
N SER A 5 9.58 7.77 -6.65
CA SER A 5 9.40 8.58 -5.44
C SER A 5 9.04 7.70 -4.25
N GLN A 6 9.54 8.04 -3.06
CA GLN A 6 9.18 7.34 -1.83
C GLN A 6 7.75 7.69 -1.42
N ALA A 7 6.99 6.66 -1.06
CA ALA A 7 5.62 6.80 -0.61
C ALA A 7 5.59 7.46 0.78
N ARG A 8 4.89 8.59 0.89
CA ARG A 8 4.55 9.24 2.16
C ARG A 8 3.28 8.62 2.75
N LEU A 9 2.30 8.35 1.90
CA LEU A 9 1.02 7.73 2.24
C LEU A 9 0.65 6.67 1.20
N VAL A 10 0.12 5.55 1.68
CA VAL A 10 -0.59 4.56 0.86
C VAL A 10 -1.94 4.28 1.52
N VAL A 11 -3.02 4.48 0.76
CA VAL A 11 -4.38 4.20 1.19
C VAL A 11 -4.82 2.86 0.61
N LEU A 12 -5.23 1.94 1.48
CA LEU A 12 -5.65 0.59 1.15
C LEU A 12 -7.13 0.42 1.46
N ARG A 13 -7.90 -0.11 0.50
CA ARG A 13 -9.31 -0.48 0.71
C ARG A 13 -9.44 -1.97 0.94
N ASN A 14 -10.13 -2.38 2.00
CA ASN A 14 -10.43 -3.80 2.23
C ASN A 14 -11.48 -4.30 1.23
N CYS A 15 -11.13 -5.30 0.42
CA CYS A 15 -12.05 -5.93 -0.53
C CYS A 15 -12.85 -7.10 0.09
N LYS A 16 -12.53 -7.52 1.32
CA LYS A 16 -13.22 -8.58 2.07
C LYS A 16 -13.63 -8.10 3.46
N LEU A 17 -14.90 -7.72 3.61
CA LEU A 17 -15.46 -7.15 4.86
C LEU A 17 -15.26 -8.04 6.10
N LEU A 18 -15.30 -9.37 5.94
CA LEU A 18 -15.17 -10.33 7.04
C LEU A 18 -13.72 -10.75 7.33
N ALA A 19 -12.74 -10.11 6.72
CA ALA A 19 -11.36 -10.50 6.91
C ALA A 19 -10.85 -10.12 8.31
N PRO A 20 -10.16 -11.04 9.00
CA PRO A 20 -9.51 -10.75 10.26
C PRO A 20 -8.53 -9.56 10.18
N PRO A 21 -8.37 -8.76 11.25
CA PRO A 21 -7.57 -7.54 11.24
C PRO A 21 -6.07 -7.80 11.01
N PHE A 22 -5.57 -9.02 11.27
CA PHE A 22 -4.15 -9.36 11.08
C PHE A 22 -3.68 -9.20 9.63
N HIS A 23 -4.59 -9.23 8.65
CA HIS A 23 -4.27 -9.02 7.24
C HIS A 23 -3.62 -7.64 7.00
N ARG A 24 -3.85 -6.65 7.88
CA ARG A 24 -3.17 -5.35 7.86
C ARG A 24 -1.66 -5.47 8.02
N HIS A 25 -1.19 -6.41 8.85
CA HIS A 25 0.24 -6.65 9.04
C HIS A 25 0.84 -7.38 7.84
N ILE A 26 0.10 -8.34 7.26
CA ILE A 26 0.54 -9.09 6.08
C ILE A 26 0.71 -8.17 4.88
N VAL A 27 -0.26 -7.28 4.62
CA VAL A 27 -0.18 -6.34 3.49
C VAL A 27 0.98 -5.35 3.65
N LYS A 28 1.18 -4.81 4.86
CA LYS A 28 2.33 -3.94 5.15
C LYS A 28 3.66 -4.64 4.89
N ALA A 29 3.82 -5.87 5.41
CA ALA A 29 5.03 -6.65 5.21
C ALA A 29 5.28 -6.99 3.74
N LYS A 30 4.22 -7.27 2.96
CA LYS A 30 4.32 -7.54 1.52
C LYS A 30 4.66 -6.30 0.69
N LEU A 31 4.22 -5.13 1.12
CA LEU A 31 4.49 -3.87 0.43
C LEU A 31 5.83 -3.26 0.79
N MET A 32 6.37 -3.55 1.99
CA MET A 32 7.64 -3.00 2.46
C MET A 32 8.77 -3.19 1.43
N GLU A 33 9.49 -2.11 1.13
CA GLU A 33 10.59 -2.04 0.15
C GLU A 33 10.18 -2.35 -1.30
N ARG A 34 8.88 -2.41 -1.59
CA ARG A 34 8.35 -2.61 -2.95
C ARG A 34 7.74 -1.34 -3.52
N ASN A 35 7.65 -1.32 -4.85
CA ASN A 35 6.87 -0.31 -5.55
C ASN A 35 5.40 -0.71 -5.60
N CYS A 36 4.51 0.26 -5.50
CA CYS A 36 3.08 0.08 -5.71
C CYS A 36 2.46 1.31 -6.40
N GLN A 37 1.28 1.12 -6.96
CA GLN A 37 0.46 2.18 -7.57
C GLN A 37 -1.03 1.90 -7.34
N VAL A 38 -1.86 2.90 -7.62
CA VAL A 38 -3.33 2.76 -7.56
C VAL A 38 -3.81 1.61 -8.46
N GLY A 39 -4.71 0.79 -7.92
CA GLY A 39 -5.25 -0.41 -8.57
C GLY A 39 -4.52 -1.71 -8.22
N ASP A 40 -3.32 -1.64 -7.65
CA ASP A 40 -2.61 -2.84 -7.21
C ASP A 40 -3.40 -3.58 -6.13
N ARG A 41 -3.49 -4.92 -6.27
CA ARG A 41 -4.15 -5.80 -5.29
C ARG A 41 -3.14 -6.61 -4.52
N ILE A 42 -3.17 -6.48 -3.20
CA ILE A 42 -2.26 -7.16 -2.29
C ILE A 42 -3.07 -7.84 -1.18
N VAL A 43 -3.02 -9.17 -1.17
CA VAL A 43 -3.80 -10.02 -0.25
C VAL A 43 -5.30 -9.80 -0.47
N ILE A 44 -5.94 -8.99 0.38
CA ILE A 44 -7.36 -8.64 0.32
C ILE A 44 -7.57 -7.13 0.15
N TYR A 45 -6.48 -6.38 0.00
CA TYR A 45 -6.50 -4.93 -0.11
C TYR A 45 -6.24 -4.49 -1.53
N GLU A 46 -6.84 -3.38 -1.91
CA GLU A 46 -6.55 -2.64 -3.14
C GLU A 46 -5.93 -1.30 -2.77
N VAL A 47 -4.85 -0.91 -3.45
CA VAL A 47 -4.29 0.45 -3.33
C VAL A 47 -5.24 1.40 -4.03
N VAL A 48 -5.85 2.31 -3.29
CA VAL A 48 -6.82 3.28 -3.84
C VAL A 48 -6.27 4.69 -3.93
N ALA A 49 -5.18 5.00 -3.22
CA ALA A 49 -4.44 6.25 -3.36
C ALA A 49 -2.98 6.08 -2.89
N THR A 50 -2.10 6.87 -3.47
CA THR A 50 -0.69 7.02 -3.06
C THR A 50 -0.34 8.49 -2.99
N GLU A 51 0.56 8.85 -2.07
CA GLU A 51 1.20 10.17 -2.05
C GLU A 51 2.72 10.02 -2.10
N PRO A 52 3.41 10.57 -3.13
CA PRO A 52 2.84 11.23 -4.30
C PRO A 52 2.01 10.28 -5.19
N GLU A 53 1.18 10.84 -6.06
CA GLU A 53 0.41 10.06 -7.03
C GLU A 53 1.33 9.34 -8.02
N GLY A 54 0.93 8.14 -8.43
CA GLY A 54 1.67 7.29 -9.38
C GLY A 54 2.41 6.14 -8.71
N ILE A 55 3.45 5.64 -9.38
CA ILE A 55 4.27 4.54 -8.86
C ILE A 55 5.17 5.08 -7.75
N VAL A 56 5.05 4.51 -6.55
CA VAL A 56 5.82 4.91 -5.38
C VAL A 56 6.49 3.73 -4.70
N GLN A 57 7.66 3.95 -4.12
CA GLN A 57 8.38 2.96 -3.32
C GLN A 57 7.94 3.06 -1.86
N VAL A 58 7.41 1.96 -1.32
CA VAL A 58 7.05 1.85 0.08
C VAL A 58 8.31 1.64 0.92
N THR A 59 8.43 2.40 2.00
CA THR A 59 9.55 2.34 2.94
C THR A 59 9.03 2.28 4.38
N SER A 60 9.94 2.19 5.34
CA SER A 60 9.59 2.26 6.77
C SER A 60 8.97 3.59 7.19
N ALA A 61 9.19 4.66 6.43
CA ALA A 61 8.60 5.98 6.67
C ALA A 61 7.17 6.13 6.10
N THR A 62 6.73 5.18 5.27
CA THR A 62 5.42 5.23 4.62
C THR A 62 4.30 5.06 5.65
N ARG A 63 3.36 6.01 5.67
CA ARG A 63 2.12 5.89 6.43
C ARG A 63 1.12 5.03 5.66
N PHE A 64 0.40 4.18 6.37
CA PHE A 64 -0.67 3.36 5.79
C PHE A 64 -2.00 3.73 6.38
N GLU A 65 -2.98 3.99 5.52
CA GLU A 65 -4.39 4.14 5.90
C GLU A 65 -5.21 2.98 5.36
N PHE A 66 -6.17 2.52 6.16
CA PHE A 66 -7.05 1.41 5.82
C PHE A 66 -8.50 1.90 5.83
N LYS A 67 -9.15 1.84 4.67
CA LYS A 67 -10.56 2.19 4.46
C LYS A 67 -11.42 0.95 4.25
#